data_AF-A0A0U2UW66-F1
#
_entry.id   AF-A0A0U2UW66-F1
#
_cell.length_a   1.000
_cell.length_b   1.000
_cell.length_c   1.000
_cell.angle_alpha   90.00
_cell.angle_beta   90.00
_cell.angle_gamma   90.00
#
_symmetry.space_group_name_H-M   'P 1'
#
loop_
_entity.id
_entity.type
_entity.pdbx_description
1 polymer ?
#
loop_
_entity_poly.entity_id
_entity_poly.type
_entity_poly.pdbx_seq_one_letter_code
_entity_poly.pdbx_strand_id
1 'polypeptide(L)'
;MDQESILEQARDYAKSELERDHSGHDWWHVVRVARTARMLAEAEHADVYICELAALLHDVADVKLAGSKEAGLRKIGDWMRQAGVEEDHRAHVMEIASTMSFGGGHGQPMRTLEGQVVQDADRLDAIGAIGIARAFAYAGNKGQPIYDPALRPRASMTEAEYRNGPSTAINHFNEKLLRLKERLNTETARLLAEKRHRFLEYFLREFDREWAAGNADYLKETLFPAEYAGRIHIAFGDSAGGSLRIALRGMPGEKAVTLNDDLMVGPLHNEDEPEGLAKRLSWWRTCTSEEERRETMEYALRAALDWKQWPKRLRGRHVVAWAGESASEQIGLRRLAAALADDTEISVIDTTALANKRYKKTAFENEDAIYRSTGELGPDKLALLLPEARLLTPREREAYADEWRQLVADGGILRVMDKGRPLSVDGSYFDADIMEAVSNLTGAEGRLVKCARIVGEVIGSANQYVGDSYIEYRVRELIKEGKLVYTGSLNAMRYYSVGLGE
;
A
#
# COMPACT_ATOMS: atom_id res chain seq x y z
N MET A 1 16.12 22.27 -47.69
CA MET A 1 15.62 20.92 -47.33
C MET A 1 14.24 21.11 -46.72
N ASP A 2 13.36 20.12 -46.80
CA ASP A 2 12.12 20.19 -46.02
C ASP A 2 12.42 20.05 -44.51
N GLN A 3 11.48 20.50 -43.68
CA GLN A 3 11.64 20.50 -42.21
C GLN A 3 11.76 19.07 -41.64
N GLU A 4 11.09 18.09 -42.25
CA GLU A 4 11.12 16.69 -41.78
C GLU A 4 12.51 16.07 -41.98
N SER A 5 13.17 16.33 -43.12
CA SER A 5 14.53 15.87 -43.40
C SER A 5 15.54 16.47 -42.41
N ILE A 6 15.33 17.70 -41.97
CA ILE A 6 16.17 18.33 -40.94
C ILE A 6 15.96 17.63 -39.58
N LEU A 7 14.71 17.32 -39.21
CA LEU A 7 14.41 16.60 -37.97
C LEU A 7 15.00 15.18 -37.98
N GLU A 8 14.96 14.48 -39.11
CA GLU A 8 15.64 13.17 -39.27
C GLU A 8 17.16 13.30 -39.06
N GLN A 9 17.80 14.28 -39.69
CA GLN A 9 19.22 14.54 -39.48
C GLN A 9 19.53 14.92 -38.02
N ALA A 10 18.66 15.68 -37.36
CA ALA A 10 18.80 16.03 -35.94
C ALA A 10 18.73 14.79 -35.05
N ARG A 11 17.82 13.85 -35.35
CA ARG A 11 17.69 12.57 -34.64
C ARG A 11 18.97 11.74 -34.78
N ASP A 12 19.48 11.58 -35.99
CA ASP A 12 20.72 10.83 -36.23
C ASP A 12 21.92 11.47 -35.54
N TYR A 13 21.99 12.80 -35.57
CA TYR A 13 23.04 13.56 -34.91
C TYR A 13 23.01 13.38 -33.39
N ALA A 14 21.86 13.66 -32.75
CA ALA A 14 21.69 13.50 -31.31
C ALA A 14 21.93 12.05 -30.86
N LYS A 15 21.49 11.05 -31.64
CA LYS A 15 21.78 9.65 -31.36
C LYS A 15 23.28 9.38 -31.37
N SER A 16 24.01 9.85 -32.38
CA SER A 16 25.46 9.63 -32.49
C SER A 16 26.27 10.18 -31.32
N GLU A 17 25.76 11.26 -30.71
CA GLU A 17 26.39 11.93 -29.56
C GLU A 17 26.01 11.26 -28.22
N LEU A 18 24.81 10.71 -28.10
CA LEU A 18 24.22 10.28 -26.81
C LEU A 18 24.04 8.76 -26.65
N GLU A 19 24.26 7.96 -27.70
CA GLU A 19 24.03 6.50 -27.66
C GLU A 19 24.87 5.75 -26.62
N ARG A 20 25.99 6.34 -26.17
CA ARG A 20 26.90 5.75 -25.18
C ARG A 20 26.77 6.34 -23.78
N ASP A 21 25.82 7.24 -23.53
CA ASP A 21 25.60 7.76 -22.17
C ASP A 21 24.77 6.76 -21.35
N HIS A 22 25.26 6.42 -20.15
CA HIS A 22 24.59 5.54 -19.19
C HIS A 22 24.10 6.29 -17.94
N SER A 23 24.21 7.63 -17.92
CA SER A 23 23.90 8.46 -16.76
C SER A 23 22.41 8.81 -16.59
N GLY A 24 21.56 8.33 -17.50
CA GLY A 24 20.13 8.63 -17.53
C GLY A 24 19.73 9.79 -18.44
N HIS A 25 20.67 10.29 -19.27
CA HIS A 25 20.47 11.28 -20.35
C HIS A 25 20.80 10.66 -21.71
N ASP A 26 20.45 9.39 -21.87
CA ASP A 26 20.71 8.63 -23.09
C ASP A 26 19.84 9.09 -24.27
N TRP A 27 20.13 8.56 -25.46
CA TRP A 27 19.31 8.77 -26.65
C TRP A 27 17.80 8.57 -26.39
N TRP A 28 17.44 7.60 -25.55
CA TRP A 28 16.03 7.31 -25.26
C TRP A 28 15.35 8.39 -24.42
N HIS A 29 16.08 9.08 -23.55
CA HIS A 29 15.57 10.28 -22.89
C HIS A 29 15.21 11.36 -23.92
N VAL A 30 16.13 11.67 -24.84
CA VAL A 30 15.89 12.68 -25.90
C VAL A 30 14.69 12.30 -26.77
N VAL A 31 14.55 11.04 -27.15
CA VAL A 31 13.38 10.56 -27.93
C VAL A 31 12.06 10.81 -27.19
N ARG A 32 12.00 10.52 -25.87
CA ARG A 32 10.78 10.73 -25.08
C ARG A 32 10.47 12.22 -24.91
N VAL A 33 11.50 13.04 -24.69
CA VAL A 33 11.34 14.50 -24.56
C VAL A 33 10.87 15.09 -25.89
N ALA A 34 11.50 14.77 -27.01
CA ALA A 34 11.09 15.26 -28.34
C ALA A 34 9.65 14.86 -28.69
N ARG A 35 9.28 13.60 -28.43
CA ARG A 35 7.90 13.14 -28.63
C ARG A 35 6.89 13.86 -27.73
N THR A 36 7.26 14.12 -26.48
CA THR A 36 6.40 14.85 -25.54
C THR A 36 6.29 16.33 -25.94
N ALA A 37 7.39 16.96 -26.35
CA ALA A 37 7.42 18.34 -26.81
C ALA A 37 6.54 18.52 -28.06
N ARG A 38 6.61 17.60 -29.03
CA ARG A 38 5.72 17.60 -30.21
C ARG A 38 4.25 17.60 -29.83
N MET A 39 3.84 16.66 -28.98
CA MET A 39 2.45 16.54 -28.52
C MET A 39 2.00 17.79 -27.74
N LEU A 40 2.85 18.34 -26.87
CA LEU A 40 2.55 19.56 -26.14
C LEU A 40 2.45 20.77 -27.08
N ALA A 41 3.32 20.87 -28.09
CA ALA A 41 3.26 21.94 -29.08
C ALA A 41 1.96 21.91 -29.89
N GLU A 42 1.52 20.72 -30.31
CA GLU A 42 0.23 20.56 -31.00
C GLU A 42 -0.96 20.99 -30.12
N ALA A 43 -0.95 20.64 -28.83
CA ALA A 43 -2.02 20.95 -27.88
C ALA A 43 -2.06 22.44 -27.47
N GLU A 44 -0.88 23.06 -27.31
CA GLU A 44 -0.73 24.46 -26.90
C GLU A 44 -0.66 25.43 -28.09
N HIS A 45 -0.78 24.92 -29.32
CA HIS A 45 -0.66 25.67 -30.57
C HIS A 45 0.69 26.41 -30.74
N ALA A 46 1.78 25.79 -30.27
CA ALA A 46 3.14 26.26 -30.48
C ALA A 46 3.73 25.75 -31.81
N ASP A 47 4.86 26.32 -32.26
CA ASP A 47 5.57 25.82 -33.43
C ASP A 47 6.17 24.41 -33.15
N VAL A 48 5.54 23.40 -33.74
CA VAL A 48 5.91 21.99 -33.58
C VAL A 48 7.33 21.70 -34.06
N TYR A 49 7.75 22.32 -35.17
CA TYR A 49 9.06 22.11 -35.75
C TYR A 49 10.17 22.66 -34.83
N ILE A 50 9.98 23.88 -34.31
CA ILE A 50 10.93 24.50 -33.37
C ILE A 50 11.01 23.69 -32.07
N CYS A 51 9.86 23.27 -31.52
CA CYS A 51 9.81 22.49 -30.28
C CYS A 51 10.52 21.14 -30.43
N GLU A 52 10.24 20.41 -31.51
CA GLU A 52 10.85 19.10 -31.75
C GLU A 52 12.35 19.22 -32.00
N LEU A 53 12.79 20.18 -32.82
CA LEU A 53 14.20 20.42 -33.10
C LEU A 53 14.98 20.83 -31.84
N ALA A 54 14.43 21.75 -31.04
CA ALA A 54 15.05 22.17 -29.78
C ALA A 54 15.12 21.01 -28.77
N ALA A 55 14.08 20.19 -28.67
CA ALA A 55 14.06 19.03 -27.79
C ALA A 55 15.06 17.93 -28.23
N LEU A 56 15.31 17.75 -29.54
CA LEU A 56 16.32 16.80 -30.01
C LEU A 56 17.76 17.23 -29.66
N LEU A 57 18.02 18.55 -29.59
CA LEU A 57 19.35 19.10 -29.44
C LEU A 57 19.69 19.55 -28.01
N HIS A 58 18.71 19.64 -27.10
CA HIS A 58 18.90 20.28 -25.78
C HIS A 58 20.02 19.66 -24.92
N ASP A 59 20.15 18.33 -24.93
CA ASP A 59 21.15 17.61 -24.11
C ASP A 59 22.52 17.50 -24.80
N VAL A 60 22.61 17.75 -26.11
CA VAL A 60 23.90 17.82 -26.84
C VAL A 60 24.72 19.03 -26.38
N ALA A 61 24.07 20.07 -25.83
CA ALA A 61 24.71 21.25 -25.26
C ALA A 61 25.22 21.07 -23.82
N ASP A 62 24.96 19.94 -23.16
CA ASP A 62 25.37 19.76 -21.77
C ASP A 62 26.91 19.75 -21.63
N VAL A 63 27.40 20.41 -20.58
CA VAL A 63 28.81 20.65 -20.27
C VAL A 63 29.59 19.33 -20.16
N LYS A 64 28.92 18.23 -19.78
CA LYS A 64 29.53 16.90 -19.68
C LYS A 64 30.01 16.36 -21.03
N LEU A 65 29.34 16.70 -22.12
CA LEU A 65 29.64 16.22 -23.47
C LEU A 65 30.48 17.22 -24.25
N ALA A 66 30.26 18.52 -24.03
CA ALA A 66 30.93 19.58 -24.79
C ALA A 66 32.12 20.25 -24.06
N GLY A 67 32.39 19.90 -22.80
CA GLY A 67 33.44 20.49 -21.96
C GLY A 67 33.15 21.89 -21.44
N SER A 68 32.31 22.67 -22.13
CA SER A 68 31.74 23.95 -21.67
C SER A 68 30.40 24.22 -22.35
N LYS A 69 29.54 25.01 -21.73
CA LYS A 69 28.22 25.36 -22.28
C LYS A 69 28.35 26.15 -23.57
N GLU A 70 29.33 27.04 -23.64
CA GLU A 70 29.63 27.86 -24.82
C GLU A 70 30.11 26.98 -25.99
N ALA A 71 30.87 25.91 -25.73
CA ALA A 71 31.27 24.97 -26.77
C ALA A 71 30.08 24.15 -27.29
N GLY A 72 29.19 23.70 -26.40
CA GLY A 72 27.97 22.96 -26.78
C GLY A 72 27.04 23.79 -27.66
N LEU A 73 26.79 25.05 -27.25
CA LEU A 73 25.98 25.99 -28.03
C LEU A 73 26.60 26.29 -29.41
N ARG A 74 27.93 26.47 -29.50
CA ARG A 74 28.60 26.65 -30.81
C ARG A 74 28.43 25.41 -31.70
N LYS A 75 28.63 24.21 -31.15
CA LYS A 75 28.51 22.94 -31.86
C LYS A 75 27.12 22.77 -32.48
N ILE A 76 26.06 23.04 -31.70
CA ILE A 76 24.67 22.99 -32.17
C ILE A 76 24.41 24.06 -33.25
N GLY A 77 24.88 25.29 -33.04
CA GLY A 77 24.72 26.38 -34.00
C GLY A 77 25.37 26.09 -35.36
N ASP A 78 26.60 25.55 -35.35
CA ASP A 78 27.31 25.18 -36.56
C ASP A 78 26.65 23.99 -37.27
N TRP A 79 26.17 22.99 -36.52
CA TRP A 79 25.41 21.87 -37.08
C TRP A 79 24.11 22.35 -37.76
N MET A 80 23.32 23.21 -37.10
CA MET A 80 22.08 23.74 -37.68
C MET A 80 22.34 24.56 -38.95
N ARG A 81 23.45 25.32 -38.99
CA ARG A 81 23.86 26.05 -40.20
C ARG A 81 24.19 25.11 -41.35
N GLN A 82 24.90 24.01 -41.07
CA GLN A 82 25.26 23.00 -42.07
C GLN A 82 24.04 22.20 -42.57
N ALA A 83 23.09 21.90 -41.68
CA ALA A 83 21.84 21.21 -42.01
C ALA A 83 20.85 22.08 -42.81
N GLY A 84 21.11 23.40 -42.93
CA GLY A 84 20.26 24.32 -43.70
C GLY A 84 19.02 24.81 -42.95
N VAL A 85 19.04 24.86 -41.62
CA VAL A 85 17.99 25.48 -40.80
C VAL A 85 17.97 26.99 -41.05
N GLU A 86 16.81 27.60 -41.30
CA GLU A 86 16.69 29.07 -41.49
C GLU A 86 17.22 29.89 -40.29
N GLU A 87 17.75 31.09 -40.54
CA GLU A 87 18.39 31.92 -39.49
C GLU A 87 17.44 32.21 -38.32
N ASP A 88 16.19 32.57 -38.60
CA ASP A 88 15.20 32.88 -37.57
C ASP A 88 14.90 31.66 -36.69
N HIS A 89 14.79 30.47 -37.31
CA HIS A 89 14.61 29.21 -36.59
C HIS A 89 15.83 28.85 -35.75
N ARG A 90 17.05 29.04 -36.29
CA ARG A 90 18.30 28.83 -35.53
C ARG A 90 18.36 29.72 -34.31
N ALA A 91 18.10 31.02 -34.48
CA ALA A 91 18.12 31.98 -33.38
C ALA A 91 17.15 31.57 -32.27
N HIS A 92 15.93 31.14 -32.64
CA HIS A 92 14.92 30.70 -31.68
C HIS A 92 15.35 29.41 -30.94
N VAL A 93 15.82 28.39 -31.65
CA VAL A 93 16.31 27.14 -31.03
C VAL A 93 17.50 27.40 -30.10
N MET A 94 18.42 28.30 -30.49
CA MET A 94 19.56 28.69 -29.66
C MET A 94 19.12 29.40 -28.36
N GLU A 95 18.08 30.24 -28.42
CA GLU A 95 17.50 30.89 -27.23
C GLU A 95 16.96 29.84 -26.25
N ILE A 96 16.18 28.87 -26.75
CA ILE A 96 15.63 27.78 -25.94
C ILE A 96 16.76 26.92 -25.32
N ALA A 97 17.73 26.48 -26.13
CA ALA A 97 18.84 25.65 -25.65
C ALA A 97 19.68 26.37 -24.56
N SER A 98 19.87 27.68 -24.69
CA SER A 98 20.64 28.47 -23.72
C SER A 98 19.98 28.59 -22.34
N THR A 99 18.64 28.47 -22.29
CA THR A 99 17.82 28.70 -21.09
C THR A 99 17.43 27.40 -20.39
N MET A 100 17.45 26.25 -21.08
CA MET A 100 17.16 24.93 -20.51
C MET A 100 18.16 24.48 -19.42
N SER A 101 19.43 24.88 -19.51
CA SER A 101 20.54 24.34 -18.72
C SER A 101 20.93 25.13 -17.45
N PHE A 102 20.11 26.09 -16.97
CA PHE A 102 20.35 26.78 -15.69
C PHE A 102 19.92 25.91 -14.49
N GLY A 103 20.82 25.01 -14.09
CA GLY A 103 20.66 23.98 -13.05
C GLY A 103 20.52 24.45 -11.60
N GLY A 104 19.65 25.44 -11.33
CA GLY A 104 19.43 25.95 -9.97
C GLY A 104 18.11 26.68 -9.72
N GLY A 105 17.19 26.78 -10.69
CA GLY A 105 15.91 27.49 -10.48
C GLY A 105 16.01 29.01 -10.34
N HIS A 106 17.20 29.59 -10.59
CA HIS A 106 17.48 31.03 -10.58
C HIS A 106 17.71 31.62 -11.99
N GLY A 107 17.41 30.86 -13.05
CA GLY A 107 17.50 31.34 -14.43
C GLY A 107 16.40 32.35 -14.78
N GLN A 108 16.60 33.13 -15.85
CA GLN A 108 15.52 33.97 -16.38
C GLN A 108 14.33 33.08 -16.80
N PRO A 109 13.08 33.50 -16.50
CA PRO A 109 11.90 32.74 -16.89
C PRO A 109 11.82 32.61 -18.41
N MET A 110 11.46 31.41 -18.88
CA MET A 110 11.34 31.11 -20.29
C MET A 110 10.22 31.95 -20.92
N ARG A 111 10.56 32.75 -21.94
CA ARG A 111 9.65 33.77 -22.47
C ARG A 111 8.82 33.29 -23.66
N THR A 112 9.36 32.38 -24.47
CA THR A 112 8.68 31.85 -25.65
C THR A 112 7.81 30.66 -25.28
N LEU A 113 6.70 30.50 -25.99
CA LEU A 113 5.79 29.37 -25.80
C LEU A 113 6.50 28.05 -26.14
N GLU A 114 7.27 28.03 -27.22
CA GLU A 114 8.07 26.89 -27.66
C GLU A 114 9.09 26.48 -26.59
N GLY A 115 9.77 27.45 -25.98
CA GLY A 115 10.69 27.17 -24.88
C GLY A 115 10.00 26.61 -23.65
N GLN A 116 8.79 27.12 -23.31
CA GLN A 116 7.99 26.61 -22.21
C GLN A 116 7.56 25.15 -22.45
N VAL A 117 7.14 24.83 -23.68
CA VAL A 117 6.79 23.48 -24.11
C VAL A 117 7.96 22.51 -23.99
N VAL A 118 9.15 22.89 -24.47
CA VAL A 118 10.35 22.04 -24.41
C VAL A 118 10.80 21.83 -22.96
N GLN A 119 10.74 22.88 -22.15
CA GLN A 119 11.06 22.80 -20.73
C GLN A 119 10.10 21.89 -19.94
N ASP A 120 8.82 21.95 -20.27
CA ASP A 120 7.82 21.08 -19.65
C ASP A 120 7.99 19.64 -20.08
N ALA A 121 8.31 19.38 -21.35
CA ALA A 121 8.58 18.04 -21.86
C ALA A 121 9.76 17.36 -21.13
N ASP A 122 10.86 18.09 -20.93
CA ASP A 122 12.02 17.59 -20.17
C ASP A 122 11.66 17.32 -18.69
N ARG A 123 11.00 18.28 -18.03
CA ARG A 123 10.57 18.14 -16.63
C ARG A 123 9.58 17.00 -16.42
N LEU A 124 8.70 16.76 -17.39
CA LEU A 124 7.77 15.63 -17.35
C LEU A 124 8.52 14.29 -17.38
N ASP A 125 9.59 14.16 -18.18
CA ASP A 125 10.41 12.93 -18.22
C ASP A 125 11.23 12.69 -16.94
N ALA A 126 11.42 13.74 -16.13
CA ALA A 126 12.06 13.64 -14.82
C ALA A 126 11.13 13.11 -13.70
N ILE A 127 9.81 12.97 -13.95
CA ILE A 127 8.82 12.48 -12.97
C ILE A 127 8.10 11.21 -13.43
N GLY A 128 7.40 10.54 -12.50
CA GLY A 128 6.74 9.26 -12.73
C GLY A 128 7.72 8.08 -12.72
N ALA A 129 7.33 6.94 -13.29
CA ALA A 129 8.11 5.70 -13.23
C ALA A 129 9.53 5.83 -13.83
N ILE A 130 9.66 6.54 -14.96
CA ILE A 130 10.96 6.82 -15.58
C ILE A 130 11.79 7.77 -14.71
N GLY A 131 11.16 8.79 -14.13
CA GLY A 131 11.82 9.69 -13.17
C GLY A 131 12.41 8.96 -11.97
N ILE A 132 11.67 7.98 -11.41
CA ILE A 132 12.15 7.11 -10.34
C ILE A 132 13.40 6.34 -10.77
N ALA A 133 13.33 5.64 -11.92
CA ALA A 133 14.46 4.86 -12.42
C ALA A 133 15.71 5.73 -12.68
N ARG A 134 15.52 6.91 -13.30
CA ARG A 134 16.62 7.87 -13.57
C ARG A 134 17.23 8.41 -12.28
N ALA A 135 16.41 8.74 -11.28
CA ALA A 135 16.90 9.24 -10.00
C ALA A 135 17.82 8.23 -9.29
N PHE A 136 17.43 6.95 -9.22
CA PHE A 136 18.26 5.92 -8.61
C PHE A 136 19.49 5.56 -9.46
N ALA A 137 19.37 5.50 -10.78
CA ALA A 137 20.50 5.25 -11.67
C ALA A 137 21.56 6.35 -11.54
N TYR A 138 21.13 7.61 -11.53
CA TYR A 138 22.02 8.77 -11.35
C TYR A 138 22.67 8.76 -9.97
N ALA A 139 21.90 8.52 -8.90
CA ALA A 139 22.44 8.41 -7.55
C ALA A 139 23.49 7.30 -7.44
N GLY A 140 23.23 6.13 -8.02
CA GLY A 140 24.18 5.02 -8.10
C GLY A 140 25.47 5.39 -8.85
N ASN A 141 25.37 6.05 -10.00
CA ASN A 141 26.52 6.53 -10.76
C ASN A 141 27.33 7.60 -9.99
N LYS A 142 26.67 8.40 -9.14
CA LYS A 142 27.33 9.38 -8.26
C LYS A 142 27.84 8.78 -6.95
N GLY A 143 27.63 7.49 -6.68
CA GLY A 143 27.97 6.85 -5.42
C GLY A 143 27.16 7.37 -4.23
N GLN A 144 25.97 7.95 -4.48
CA GLN A 144 25.07 8.41 -3.43
C GLN A 144 24.22 7.24 -2.90
N PRO A 145 23.94 7.19 -1.58
CA PRO A 145 23.07 6.17 -1.02
C PRO A 145 21.63 6.32 -1.54
N ILE A 146 20.91 5.20 -1.61
CA ILE A 146 19.47 5.17 -1.92
C ILE A 146 18.71 6.03 -0.91
N TYR A 147 18.92 5.78 0.38
CA TYR A 147 18.31 6.51 1.48
C TYR A 147 19.18 6.42 2.73
N ASP A 148 19.07 7.43 3.59
CA ASP A 148 19.69 7.50 4.91
C ASP A 148 18.74 8.28 5.84
N PRO A 149 18.18 7.65 6.88
CA PRO A 149 17.23 8.29 7.78
C PRO A 149 17.85 9.43 8.62
N ALA A 150 19.18 9.45 8.80
CA ALA A 150 19.86 10.53 9.51
C ALA A 150 20.00 11.79 8.64
N LEU A 151 19.94 11.65 7.31
CA LEU A 151 20.02 12.75 6.36
C LEU A 151 18.62 13.25 5.99
N ARG A 152 18.23 14.39 6.55
CA ARG A 152 16.93 15.01 6.25
C ARG A 152 16.91 15.69 4.86
N PRO A 153 15.76 15.69 4.15
CA PRO A 153 15.61 16.46 2.92
C PRO A 153 15.84 17.96 3.16
N ARG A 154 16.55 18.61 2.24
CA ARG A 154 16.85 20.05 2.35
C ARG A 154 15.69 20.90 1.83
N ALA A 155 15.25 21.88 2.62
CA ALA A 155 14.13 22.76 2.24
C ALA A 155 14.54 23.82 1.20
N SER A 156 15.71 24.43 1.39
CA SER A 156 16.32 25.46 0.54
C SER A 156 17.82 25.15 0.37
N MET A 157 18.37 25.43 -0.81
CA MET A 157 19.78 25.18 -1.11
C MET A 157 20.30 26.13 -2.19
N THR A 158 21.57 26.48 -2.10
CA THR A 158 22.32 27.14 -3.17
C THR A 158 22.63 26.13 -4.29
N GLU A 159 22.97 26.62 -5.48
CA GLU A 159 23.34 25.76 -6.61
C GLU A 159 24.58 24.89 -6.30
N ALA A 160 25.53 25.42 -5.53
CA ALA A 160 26.71 24.67 -5.08
C ALA A 160 26.34 23.53 -4.13
N GLU A 161 25.41 23.77 -3.19
CA GLU A 161 24.92 22.74 -2.26
C GLU A 161 24.06 21.68 -2.96
N TYR A 162 23.27 22.07 -3.97
CA TYR A 162 22.50 21.12 -4.77
C TYR A 162 23.42 20.18 -5.57
N ARG A 163 24.50 20.71 -6.17
CA ARG A 163 25.42 19.94 -7.01
C ARG A 163 26.40 19.06 -6.21
N ASN A 164 26.90 19.57 -5.09
CA ASN A 164 28.03 18.94 -4.37
C ASN A 164 27.72 18.56 -2.92
N GLY A 165 26.55 18.94 -2.39
CA GLY A 165 26.18 18.62 -1.01
C GLY A 165 25.75 17.16 -0.83
N PRO A 166 25.92 16.59 0.38
CA PRO A 166 25.46 15.25 0.69
C PRO A 166 23.93 15.16 0.57
N SER A 167 23.44 14.18 -0.17
CA SER A 167 22.01 13.86 -0.31
C SER A 167 21.84 12.37 -0.63
N THR A 168 20.59 11.95 -0.75
CA THR A 168 20.18 10.58 -1.04
C THR A 168 19.24 10.57 -2.24
N ALA A 169 19.11 9.41 -2.91
CA ALA A 169 18.17 9.28 -4.02
C ALA A 169 16.72 9.58 -3.59
N ILE A 170 16.32 9.14 -2.40
CA ILE A 170 14.98 9.43 -1.83
C ILE A 170 14.82 10.91 -1.48
N ASN A 171 15.83 11.56 -0.87
CA ASN A 171 15.73 12.99 -0.57
C ASN A 171 15.56 13.83 -1.84
N HIS A 172 16.14 13.40 -2.97
CA HIS A 172 15.96 14.06 -4.26
C HIS A 172 14.49 14.20 -4.69
N PHE A 173 13.60 13.28 -4.26
CA PHE A 173 12.17 13.38 -4.55
C PHE A 173 11.58 14.64 -3.90
N ASN A 174 11.87 14.85 -2.61
CA ASN A 174 11.37 15.99 -1.84
C ASN A 174 12.09 17.30 -2.20
N GLU A 175 13.38 17.21 -2.51
CA GLU A 175 14.22 18.37 -2.89
C GLU A 175 13.86 18.90 -4.28
N LYS A 176 13.48 18.02 -5.22
CA LYS A 176 13.22 18.38 -6.62
C LYS A 176 11.96 17.77 -7.21
N LEU A 177 11.86 16.44 -7.30
CA LEU A 177 10.89 15.79 -8.21
C LEU A 177 9.43 16.15 -7.89
N LEU A 178 9.05 16.13 -6.62
CA LEU A 178 7.70 16.50 -6.16
C LEU A 178 7.38 17.98 -6.37
N ARG A 179 8.40 18.84 -6.50
CA ARG A 179 8.23 20.28 -6.75
C ARG A 179 8.12 20.60 -8.24
N LEU A 180 8.40 19.65 -9.14
CA LEU A 180 8.40 19.93 -10.58
C LEU A 180 7.00 20.21 -11.12
N LYS A 181 5.97 19.55 -10.60
CA LYS A 181 4.57 19.76 -11.00
C LYS A 181 4.16 21.24 -10.91
N GLU A 182 4.50 21.90 -9.82
CA GLU A 182 4.18 23.32 -9.57
C GLU A 182 5.00 24.28 -10.44
N ARG A 183 6.10 23.80 -11.02
CA ARG A 183 7.01 24.59 -11.86
C ARG A 183 6.74 24.44 -13.36
N LEU A 184 5.79 23.60 -13.76
CA LEU A 184 5.41 23.47 -15.18
C LEU A 184 4.74 24.75 -15.68
N ASN A 185 4.94 25.03 -16.96
CA ASN A 185 4.54 26.27 -17.60
C ASN A 185 3.12 26.16 -18.19
N THR A 186 2.84 25.11 -18.95
CA THR A 186 1.60 24.95 -19.73
C THR A 186 0.53 24.17 -18.97
N GLU A 187 -0.74 24.36 -19.36
CA GLU A 187 -1.85 23.65 -18.72
C GLU A 187 -1.83 22.15 -19.06
N THR A 188 -1.55 21.80 -20.32
CA THR A 188 -1.45 20.40 -20.76
C THR A 188 -0.36 19.65 -20.01
N ALA A 189 0.78 20.29 -19.76
CA ALA A 189 1.86 19.69 -18.99
C ALA A 189 1.45 19.41 -17.53
N ARG A 190 0.77 20.36 -16.87
CA ARG A 190 0.25 20.17 -15.50
C ARG A 190 -0.73 19.00 -15.41
N LEU A 191 -1.61 18.84 -16.39
CA LEU A 191 -2.55 17.71 -16.48
C LEU A 191 -1.81 16.36 -16.58
N LEU A 192 -0.81 16.27 -17.45
CA LEU A 192 0.00 15.05 -17.60
C LEU A 192 0.85 14.74 -16.36
N ALA A 193 1.31 15.78 -15.66
CA ALA A 193 2.11 15.64 -14.45
C ALA A 193 1.31 15.06 -13.28
N GLU A 194 0.00 15.26 -13.21
CA GLU A 194 -0.83 14.80 -12.09
C GLU A 194 -0.69 13.28 -11.85
N LYS A 195 -0.82 12.48 -12.91
CA LYS A 195 -0.68 11.02 -12.81
C LYS A 195 0.75 10.62 -12.43
N ARG A 196 1.75 11.31 -12.98
CA ARG A 196 3.17 11.03 -12.71
C ARG A 196 3.55 11.39 -11.28
N HIS A 197 3.05 12.51 -10.77
CA HIS A 197 3.23 12.99 -9.40
C HIS A 197 2.61 12.02 -8.39
N ARG A 198 1.35 11.63 -8.58
CA ARG A 198 0.70 10.62 -7.71
C ARG A 198 1.46 9.30 -7.68
N PHE A 199 2.09 8.91 -8.79
CA PHE A 199 2.93 7.71 -8.82
C PHE A 199 4.23 7.87 -8.00
N LEU A 200 4.83 9.06 -7.98
CA LEU A 200 5.97 9.36 -7.09
C LEU A 200 5.56 9.27 -5.61
N GLU A 201 4.41 9.84 -5.24
CA GLU A 201 3.88 9.78 -3.87
C GLU A 201 3.56 8.34 -3.46
N TYR A 202 2.93 7.57 -4.35
CA TYR A 202 2.68 6.15 -4.13
C TYR A 202 3.98 5.38 -3.92
N PHE A 203 4.96 5.57 -4.81
CA PHE A 203 6.27 4.93 -4.69
C PHE A 203 6.96 5.29 -3.37
N LEU A 204 6.97 6.56 -2.96
CA LEU A 204 7.55 6.97 -1.67
C LEU A 204 6.83 6.32 -0.50
N ARG A 205 5.51 6.24 -0.53
CA ARG A 205 4.72 5.60 0.53
C ARG A 205 5.03 4.11 0.64
N GLU A 206 5.12 3.40 -0.48
CA GLU A 206 5.49 1.98 -0.50
C GLU A 206 6.94 1.79 -0.09
N PHE A 207 7.86 2.63 -0.58
CA PHE A 207 9.26 2.62 -0.16
C PHE A 207 9.38 2.83 1.34
N ASP A 208 8.67 3.79 1.94
CA ASP A 208 8.69 4.02 3.39
C ASP A 208 8.15 2.80 4.16
N ARG A 209 7.11 2.14 3.66
CA ARG A 209 6.55 0.92 4.26
C ARG A 209 7.52 -0.25 4.21
N GLU A 210 8.14 -0.47 3.05
CA GLU A 210 9.12 -1.54 2.82
C GLU A 210 10.42 -1.27 3.61
N TRP A 211 10.90 -0.03 3.59
CA TRP A 211 12.10 0.39 4.31
C TRP A 211 11.93 0.29 5.83
N ALA A 212 10.76 0.66 6.35
CA ALA A 212 10.41 0.43 7.75
C ALA A 212 10.43 -1.06 8.13
N ALA A 213 10.22 -1.98 7.16
CA ALA A 213 10.32 -3.41 7.40
C ALA A 213 11.76 -3.96 7.35
N GLY A 214 12.79 -3.15 6.98
CA GLY A 214 14.10 -3.67 6.61
C GLY A 214 15.35 -2.85 7.01
N ASN A 215 15.25 -1.78 7.80
CA ASN A 215 16.41 -0.96 8.16
C ASN A 215 17.23 -1.51 9.36
N ALA A 216 18.43 -0.97 9.63
CA ALA A 216 19.22 -1.37 10.81
C ALA A 216 18.53 -0.99 12.13
N ASP A 217 17.61 -0.02 12.06
CA ASP A 217 16.69 0.29 13.13
C ASP A 217 15.59 -0.77 13.25
N TYR A 218 15.18 -1.54 12.25
CA TYR A 218 14.23 -2.66 12.34
C TYR A 218 14.82 -3.83 13.15
N LEU A 219 16.16 -3.94 13.18
CA LEU A 219 16.88 -4.81 14.11
C LEU A 219 16.88 -4.27 15.56
N LYS A 220 16.52 -3.00 15.77
CA LYS A 220 16.52 -2.26 17.06
C LYS A 220 15.15 -1.66 17.44
N GLU A 221 14.17 -1.65 16.54
CA GLU A 221 12.87 -1.00 16.60
C GLU A 221 12.02 -1.91 17.44
N THR A 222 12.16 -1.68 18.73
CA THR A 222 10.98 -1.72 19.55
C THR A 222 10.24 -0.40 19.27
N LEU A 223 9.00 -0.48 18.78
CA LEU A 223 8.00 0.60 18.82
C LEU A 223 7.82 1.19 20.25
N PHE A 224 8.48 0.57 21.22
CA PHE A 224 8.53 0.80 22.65
C PHE A 224 10.00 0.69 23.11
N PRO A 225 10.83 1.75 23.02
CA PRO A 225 12.17 1.73 23.60
C PRO A 225 12.12 1.17 25.03
N ALA A 226 13.19 0.57 25.55
CA ALA A 226 13.15 -0.13 26.85
C ALA A 226 12.61 0.74 28.02
N GLU A 227 12.69 2.07 27.87
CA GLU A 227 12.16 3.10 28.76
C GLU A 227 10.67 3.47 28.55
N TYR A 228 9.99 2.89 27.56
CA TYR A 228 8.55 3.08 27.34
C TYR A 228 7.76 2.41 28.46
N ALA A 229 7.32 3.22 29.42
CA ALA A 229 6.52 2.81 30.57
C ALA A 229 4.99 2.87 30.32
N GLY A 230 4.57 3.03 29.06
CA GLY A 230 3.16 3.16 28.69
C GLY A 230 2.44 1.82 28.53
N ARG A 231 1.10 1.84 28.49
CA ARG A 231 0.28 0.66 28.18
C ARG A 231 0.25 0.38 26.69
N ILE A 232 0.21 -0.92 26.37
CA ILE A 232 0.10 -1.40 25.00
C ILE A 232 -1.24 -2.11 24.85
N HIS A 233 -2.06 -1.63 23.93
CA HIS A 233 -3.36 -2.21 23.66
C HIS A 233 -3.32 -3.13 22.46
N ILE A 234 -3.81 -4.34 22.62
CA ILE A 234 -3.88 -5.34 21.56
C ILE A 234 -5.29 -5.42 21.03
N ALA A 235 -5.44 -5.28 19.72
CA ALA A 235 -6.67 -5.57 18.99
C ALA A 235 -6.46 -6.77 18.07
N PHE A 236 -7.45 -7.66 17.96
CA PHE A 236 -7.39 -8.88 17.14
C PHE A 236 -8.02 -8.73 15.75
N GLY A 237 -8.03 -7.51 15.21
CA GLY A 237 -8.62 -7.19 13.91
C GLY A 237 -8.27 -5.79 13.44
N ASP A 238 -8.11 -5.58 12.13
CA ASP A 238 -7.72 -4.27 11.57
C ASP A 238 -8.75 -3.17 11.85
N SER A 239 -10.05 -3.49 11.80
CA SER A 239 -11.11 -2.52 12.15
C SER A 239 -10.98 -2.07 13.61
N ALA A 240 -10.88 -3.04 14.54
CA ALA A 240 -10.69 -2.78 15.96
C ALA A 240 -9.41 -1.98 16.23
N GLY A 241 -8.28 -2.37 15.60
CA GLY A 241 -7.00 -1.67 15.74
C GLY A 241 -7.03 -0.26 15.15
N GLY A 242 -7.73 -0.05 14.04
CA GLY A 242 -7.99 1.27 13.45
C GLY A 242 -8.76 2.17 14.41
N SER A 243 -9.92 1.72 14.89
CA SER A 243 -10.75 2.47 15.84
C SER A 243 -10.02 2.76 17.14
N LEU A 244 -9.26 1.79 17.66
CA LEU A 244 -8.50 1.93 18.89
C LEU A 244 -7.34 2.94 18.76
N ARG A 245 -6.64 2.98 17.62
CA ARG A 245 -5.62 4.02 17.37
C ARG A 245 -6.21 5.44 17.40
N ILE A 246 -7.46 5.60 16.94
CA ILE A 246 -8.16 6.87 17.02
C ILE A 246 -8.60 7.15 18.46
N ALA A 247 -9.15 6.15 19.15
CA ALA A 247 -9.62 6.27 20.53
C ALA A 247 -8.50 6.70 21.49
N LEU A 248 -7.27 6.19 21.27
CA LEU A 248 -6.09 6.50 22.09
C LEU A 248 -5.33 7.74 21.62
N ARG A 249 -5.79 8.41 20.56
CA ARG A 249 -5.09 9.58 20.02
C ARG A 249 -5.06 10.70 21.05
N GLY A 250 -3.86 11.17 21.38
CA GLY A 250 -3.66 12.23 22.36
C GLY A 250 -3.60 11.76 23.82
N MET A 251 -3.60 10.44 24.06
CA MET A 251 -3.31 9.85 25.37
C MET A 251 -1.83 9.47 25.46
N PRO A 252 -0.99 10.25 26.17
CA PRO A 252 0.44 9.96 26.26
C PRO A 252 0.68 8.62 26.95
N GLY A 253 1.51 7.77 26.35
CA GLY A 253 1.81 6.44 26.91
C GLY A 253 0.77 5.37 26.57
N GLU A 254 -0.25 5.63 25.75
CA GLU A 254 -1.14 4.59 25.23
C GLU A 254 -0.83 4.33 23.76
N LYS A 255 -0.64 3.06 23.38
CA LYS A 255 -0.37 2.66 21.99
C LYS A 255 -1.15 1.42 21.62
N ALA A 256 -1.73 1.41 20.43
CA ALA A 256 -2.42 0.25 19.89
C ALA A 256 -1.51 -0.55 18.93
N VAL A 257 -1.57 -1.86 19.07
CA VAL A 257 -0.96 -2.87 18.21
C VAL A 257 -2.07 -3.80 17.73
N THR A 258 -2.05 -4.15 16.45
CA THR A 258 -2.99 -5.11 15.89
C THR A 258 -2.30 -6.45 15.73
N LEU A 259 -2.85 -7.50 16.33
CA LEU A 259 -2.47 -8.90 16.07
C LEU A 259 -3.59 -9.54 15.26
N ASN A 260 -3.54 -9.27 13.96
CA ASN A 260 -4.62 -9.59 13.03
C ASN A 260 -4.45 -11.02 12.52
N ASP A 261 -5.39 -11.91 12.80
CA ASP A 261 -5.45 -13.26 12.21
C ASP A 261 -6.87 -13.80 12.43
N ASP A 262 -7.53 -14.34 11.40
CA ASP A 262 -8.84 -14.97 11.60
C ASP A 262 -8.67 -16.38 12.15
N LEU A 263 -8.61 -16.47 13.48
CA LEU A 263 -8.38 -17.71 14.22
C LEU A 263 -9.65 -18.54 14.41
N MET A 264 -10.80 -18.02 13.96
CA MET A 264 -12.02 -18.83 13.86
C MET A 264 -11.82 -19.99 12.88
N VAL A 265 -11.00 -19.79 11.85
CA VAL A 265 -10.92 -20.70 10.69
C VAL A 265 -9.49 -21.15 10.38
N GLY A 266 -9.42 -22.28 9.67
CA GLY A 266 -8.19 -22.91 9.23
C GLY A 266 -7.41 -23.61 10.34
N PRO A 267 -6.34 -24.35 10.01
CA PRO A 267 -5.53 -25.01 11.01
C PRO A 267 -4.83 -23.97 11.89
N LEU A 268 -4.86 -24.21 13.21
CA LEU A 268 -4.08 -23.48 14.20
C LEU A 268 -2.72 -24.17 14.38
N HIS A 269 -1.70 -23.39 14.74
CA HIS A 269 -0.36 -23.90 14.96
C HIS A 269 0.40 -23.05 15.96
N ASN A 270 1.46 -23.61 16.55
CA ASN A 270 2.43 -22.84 17.32
C ASN A 270 3.50 -22.23 16.41
N GLU A 271 4.12 -21.12 16.85
CA GLU A 271 5.15 -20.42 16.07
C GLU A 271 6.42 -21.23 15.85
N ASP A 272 6.69 -22.18 16.75
CA ASP A 272 7.89 -23.02 16.73
C ASP A 272 7.76 -24.26 15.82
N GLU A 273 6.62 -24.40 15.13
CA GLU A 273 6.31 -25.49 14.21
C GLU A 273 6.36 -25.00 12.75
N PRO A 274 7.48 -25.16 12.02
CA PRO A 274 7.63 -24.63 10.64
C PRO A 274 6.56 -25.14 9.66
N GLU A 275 6.10 -26.37 9.87
CA GLU A 275 5.07 -27.01 9.06
C GLU A 275 3.67 -26.42 9.30
N GLY A 276 3.43 -25.86 10.49
CA GLY A 276 2.15 -25.28 10.89
C GLY A 276 1.76 -24.09 10.03
N LEU A 277 2.70 -23.16 9.82
CA LEU A 277 2.49 -22.00 8.94
C LEU A 277 2.22 -22.45 7.50
N ALA A 278 2.98 -23.41 6.98
CA ALA A 278 2.79 -23.93 5.63
C ALA A 278 1.38 -24.53 5.45
N LYS A 279 0.88 -25.29 6.44
CA LYS A 279 -0.49 -25.81 6.45
C LYS A 279 -1.53 -24.69 6.47
N ARG A 280 -1.36 -23.67 7.31
CA ARG A 280 -2.26 -22.51 7.38
C ARG A 280 -2.32 -21.73 6.07
N LEU A 281 -1.17 -21.43 5.47
CA LEU A 281 -1.10 -20.75 4.18
C LEU A 281 -1.70 -21.61 3.04
N SER A 282 -1.46 -22.92 3.06
CA SER A 282 -2.06 -23.83 2.08
C SER A 282 -3.58 -23.85 2.22
N TRP A 283 -4.10 -23.86 3.44
CA TRP A 283 -5.54 -23.82 3.69
C TRP A 283 -6.17 -22.50 3.23
N TRP A 284 -5.54 -21.35 3.48
CA TRP A 284 -6.02 -20.07 2.98
C TRP A 284 -6.12 -20.05 1.45
N ARG A 285 -5.13 -20.62 0.74
CA ARG A 285 -5.20 -20.75 -0.74
C ARG A 285 -6.40 -21.56 -1.22
N THR A 286 -6.84 -22.55 -0.44
CA THR A 286 -8.03 -23.36 -0.76
C THR A 286 -9.34 -22.68 -0.36
N CYS A 287 -9.33 -21.91 0.73
CA CYS A 287 -10.50 -21.23 1.26
C CYS A 287 -10.87 -19.99 0.43
N THR A 288 -9.90 -19.31 -0.18
CA THR A 288 -10.14 -18.03 -0.86
C THR A 288 -10.42 -18.18 -2.35
N SER A 289 -11.26 -17.28 -2.86
CA SER A 289 -11.50 -17.12 -4.28
C SER A 289 -10.23 -16.67 -5.03
N GLU A 290 -10.21 -16.77 -6.37
CA GLU A 290 -9.01 -16.40 -7.15
C GLU A 290 -8.68 -14.90 -7.05
N GLU A 291 -9.70 -14.04 -7.04
CA GLU A 291 -9.50 -12.59 -6.91
C GLU A 291 -8.99 -12.19 -5.53
N GLU A 292 -9.49 -12.82 -4.47
CA GLU A 292 -9.14 -12.49 -3.07
C GLU A 292 -7.83 -13.15 -2.61
N ARG A 293 -7.33 -14.14 -3.36
CA ARG A 293 -6.18 -14.94 -2.96
C ARG A 293 -4.95 -14.10 -2.68
N ARG A 294 -4.65 -13.10 -3.50
CA ARG A 294 -3.45 -12.27 -3.33
C ARG A 294 -3.50 -11.50 -2.01
N GLU A 295 -4.59 -10.78 -1.78
CA GLU A 295 -4.78 -9.95 -0.59
C GLU A 295 -4.83 -10.81 0.67
N THR A 296 -5.55 -11.94 0.64
CA THR A 296 -5.63 -12.85 1.78
C THR A 296 -4.28 -13.49 2.11
N MET A 297 -3.48 -13.82 1.10
CA MET A 297 -2.15 -14.37 1.30
C MET A 297 -1.19 -13.36 1.92
N GLU A 298 -1.23 -12.10 1.47
CA GLU A 298 -0.44 -11.02 2.06
C GLU A 298 -0.84 -10.79 3.51
N TYR A 299 -2.15 -10.74 3.78
CA TYR A 299 -2.72 -10.65 5.11
C TYR A 299 -2.23 -11.79 6.02
N ALA A 300 -2.33 -13.05 5.58
CA ALA A 300 -1.94 -14.21 6.37
C ALA A 300 -0.42 -14.26 6.66
N LEU A 301 0.41 -13.79 5.72
CA LEU A 301 1.85 -13.68 5.93
C LEU A 301 2.20 -12.59 6.95
N ARG A 302 1.55 -11.43 6.85
CA ARG A 302 1.71 -10.33 7.81
C ARG A 302 1.29 -10.76 9.21
N ALA A 303 0.14 -11.43 9.33
CA ALA A 303 -0.35 -12.02 10.57
C ALA A 303 0.70 -12.94 11.22
N ALA A 304 1.25 -13.88 10.46
CA ALA A 304 2.27 -14.80 10.96
C ALA A 304 3.55 -14.06 11.43
N LEU A 305 3.99 -13.04 10.69
CA LEU A 305 5.14 -12.23 11.09
C LEU A 305 4.87 -11.44 12.38
N ASP A 306 3.68 -10.86 12.50
CA ASP A 306 3.26 -10.11 13.69
C ASP A 306 3.22 -11.04 14.92
N TRP A 307 2.57 -12.20 14.82
CA TRP A 307 2.49 -13.18 15.91
C TRP A 307 3.84 -13.79 16.30
N LYS A 308 4.79 -13.89 15.37
CA LYS A 308 6.16 -14.34 15.67
C LYS A 308 7.00 -13.30 16.41
N GLN A 309 6.73 -12.01 16.19
CA GLN A 309 7.57 -10.91 16.67
C GLN A 309 7.02 -10.24 17.93
N TRP A 310 5.73 -9.91 17.94
CA TRP A 310 5.13 -9.08 18.97
C TRP A 310 5.18 -9.67 20.37
N PRO A 311 4.90 -10.96 20.61
CA PRO A 311 5.00 -11.52 21.97
C PRO A 311 6.38 -11.34 22.59
N LYS A 312 7.45 -11.43 21.80
CA LYS A 312 8.83 -11.16 22.24
C LYS A 312 9.06 -9.68 22.56
N ARG A 313 8.46 -8.79 21.78
CA ARG A 313 8.53 -7.33 21.96
C ARG A 313 7.70 -6.82 23.15
N LEU A 314 6.76 -7.61 23.65
CA LEU A 314 5.87 -7.25 24.76
C LEU A 314 6.38 -7.70 26.14
N ARG A 315 7.50 -8.44 26.21
CA ARG A 315 8.06 -8.97 27.48
C ARG A 315 8.25 -7.87 28.53
N GLY A 316 7.91 -8.20 29.79
CA GLY A 316 8.04 -7.32 30.95
C GLY A 316 7.18 -6.04 30.90
N ARG A 317 6.14 -5.99 30.06
CA ARG A 317 5.26 -4.82 29.90
C ARG A 317 3.84 -5.10 30.37
N HIS A 318 3.06 -4.03 30.53
CA HIS A 318 1.62 -4.11 30.78
C HIS A 318 0.84 -4.01 29.47
N VAL A 319 0.10 -5.06 29.15
CA VAL A 319 -0.67 -5.22 27.92
C VAL A 319 -2.17 -5.20 28.24
N VAL A 320 -2.96 -4.51 27.42
CA VAL A 320 -4.42 -4.46 27.50
C VAL A 320 -5.02 -5.09 26.25
N ALA A 321 -5.52 -6.32 26.36
CA ALA A 321 -6.17 -7.03 25.26
C ALA A 321 -7.65 -6.62 25.15
N TRP A 322 -8.03 -6.16 23.96
CA TRP A 322 -9.42 -5.86 23.60
C TRP A 322 -9.99 -7.08 22.88
N ALA A 323 -10.85 -7.84 23.56
CA ALA A 323 -11.48 -9.02 23.00
C ALA A 323 -12.99 -8.96 23.27
N GLY A 324 -13.79 -8.98 22.22
CA GLY A 324 -15.23 -9.21 22.33
C GLY A 324 -15.54 -10.70 22.38
N GLU A 325 -16.82 -11.04 22.32
CA GLU A 325 -17.32 -12.41 22.43
C GLU A 325 -17.25 -13.19 21.11
N SER A 326 -16.59 -12.65 20.08
CA SER A 326 -16.36 -13.37 18.82
C SER A 326 -15.33 -14.50 18.97
N ALA A 327 -15.49 -15.57 18.19
CA ALA A 327 -14.56 -16.71 18.20
C ALA A 327 -13.12 -16.27 17.90
N SER A 328 -12.93 -15.46 16.86
CA SER A 328 -11.60 -15.01 16.45
C SER A 328 -10.88 -14.21 17.55
N GLU A 329 -11.55 -13.24 18.17
CA GLU A 329 -10.96 -12.42 19.24
C GLU A 329 -10.70 -13.23 20.52
N GLN A 330 -11.62 -14.12 20.88
CA GLN A 330 -11.46 -14.98 22.05
C GLN A 330 -10.29 -15.96 21.87
N ILE A 331 -10.14 -16.54 20.68
CA ILE A 331 -8.99 -17.40 20.36
C ILE A 331 -7.69 -16.58 20.32
N GLY A 332 -7.75 -15.36 19.77
CA GLY A 332 -6.63 -14.40 19.81
C GLY A 332 -6.16 -14.09 21.24
N LEU A 333 -7.08 -13.86 22.17
CA LEU A 333 -6.77 -13.67 23.58
C LEU A 333 -6.06 -14.89 24.20
N ARG A 334 -6.51 -16.10 23.86
CA ARG A 334 -5.91 -17.36 24.35
C ARG A 334 -4.51 -17.59 23.77
N ARG A 335 -4.34 -17.34 22.47
CA ARG A 335 -3.02 -17.34 21.81
C ARG A 335 -2.08 -16.32 22.44
N LEU A 336 -2.57 -15.11 22.73
CA LEU A 336 -1.79 -14.07 23.40
C LEU A 336 -1.37 -14.49 24.81
N ALA A 337 -2.29 -15.05 25.61
CA ALA A 337 -2.02 -15.56 26.94
C ALA A 337 -0.94 -16.67 26.94
N ALA A 338 -0.99 -17.56 25.94
CA ALA A 338 0.00 -18.63 25.74
C ALA A 338 1.36 -18.13 25.22
N ALA A 339 1.38 -17.07 24.41
CA ALA A 339 2.58 -16.59 23.74
C ALA A 339 3.41 -15.60 24.55
N LEU A 340 2.78 -14.85 25.47
CA LEU A 340 3.46 -13.87 26.31
C LEU A 340 4.24 -14.55 27.44
N ALA A 341 5.36 -13.94 27.85
CA ALA A 341 6.16 -14.41 28.98
C ALA A 341 5.48 -14.11 30.33
N ASP A 342 5.73 -14.92 31.35
CA ASP A 342 5.06 -14.82 32.67
C ASP A 342 5.23 -13.46 33.35
N ASP A 343 6.32 -12.76 33.06
CA ASP A 343 6.64 -11.41 33.54
C ASP A 343 5.82 -10.28 32.89
N THR A 344 4.98 -10.61 31.91
CA THR A 344 4.13 -9.66 31.18
C THR A 344 2.73 -9.66 31.76
N GLU A 345 2.25 -8.50 32.20
CA GLU A 345 0.91 -8.34 32.75
C GLU A 345 -0.13 -8.22 31.64
N ILE A 346 -1.24 -8.96 31.74
CA ILE A 346 -2.32 -8.94 30.75
C ILE A 346 -3.59 -8.46 31.43
N SER A 347 -4.08 -7.28 31.06
CA SER A 347 -5.44 -6.85 31.33
C SER A 347 -6.34 -7.11 30.13
N VAL A 348 -7.62 -7.38 30.39
CA VAL A 348 -8.61 -7.65 29.35
C VAL A 348 -9.77 -6.67 29.48
N ILE A 349 -10.27 -6.21 28.33
CA ILE A 349 -11.54 -5.52 28.20
C ILE A 349 -12.45 -6.42 27.37
N ASP A 350 -13.54 -6.88 27.98
CA ASP A 350 -14.60 -7.64 27.30
C ASP A 350 -15.51 -6.68 26.53
N THR A 351 -15.13 -6.38 25.30
CA THR A 351 -15.61 -5.19 24.58
C THR A 351 -17.09 -5.27 24.28
N THR A 352 -17.55 -6.40 23.73
CA THR A 352 -18.95 -6.59 23.33
C THR A 352 -19.85 -6.76 24.55
N ALA A 353 -19.42 -7.49 25.59
CA ALA A 353 -20.23 -7.65 26.80
C ALA A 353 -20.46 -6.30 27.50
N LEU A 354 -19.39 -5.49 27.63
CA LEU A 354 -19.48 -4.15 28.20
C LEU A 354 -20.32 -3.21 27.33
N ALA A 355 -20.10 -3.23 26.01
CA ALA A 355 -20.83 -2.39 25.06
C ALA A 355 -22.33 -2.72 25.03
N ASN A 356 -22.68 -4.01 24.94
CA ASN A 356 -24.06 -4.47 24.93
C ASN A 356 -24.75 -4.20 26.28
N LYS A 357 -24.02 -4.17 27.40
CA LYS A 357 -24.57 -3.73 28.69
C LYS A 357 -24.80 -2.22 28.75
N ARG A 358 -23.88 -1.43 28.17
CA ARG A 358 -23.84 0.03 28.30
C ARG A 358 -24.73 0.77 27.29
N TYR A 359 -24.77 0.31 26.05
CA TYR A 359 -25.36 1.05 24.92
C TYR A 359 -26.70 0.47 24.45
N LYS A 360 -27.03 -0.78 24.76
CA LYS A 360 -28.31 -1.42 24.40
C LYS A 360 -29.56 -0.75 25.01
N LYS A 361 -29.39 0.28 25.86
CA LYS A 361 -30.48 1.03 26.52
C LYS A 361 -30.64 2.49 26.07
N THR A 362 -29.88 2.98 25.08
CA THR A 362 -30.03 4.38 24.64
C THR A 362 -31.01 4.50 23.47
N ALA A 363 -32.09 5.27 23.67
CA ALA A 363 -33.29 5.45 22.84
C ALA A 363 -33.09 5.92 21.36
N PHE A 364 -31.86 5.92 20.85
CA PHE A 364 -31.50 6.37 19.50
C PHE A 364 -30.88 5.27 18.63
N GLU A 365 -30.61 4.08 19.18
CA GLU A 365 -30.10 2.93 18.44
C GLU A 365 -31.17 1.83 18.43
N ASN A 366 -31.32 1.15 17.29
CA ASN A 366 -32.29 0.07 17.07
C ASN A 366 -32.23 -0.92 18.24
N GLU A 367 -33.37 -1.25 18.87
CA GLU A 367 -33.41 -2.10 20.10
C GLU A 367 -32.77 -3.49 19.91
N ASP A 368 -32.58 -3.90 18.65
CA ASP A 368 -31.99 -5.17 18.21
C ASP A 368 -30.48 -5.12 17.90
N ALA A 369 -29.81 -3.96 17.98
CA ALA A 369 -28.39 -3.85 17.65
C ALA A 369 -27.51 -4.52 18.73
N ILE A 370 -26.94 -5.68 18.40
CA ILE A 370 -26.01 -6.45 19.24
C ILE A 370 -24.62 -6.34 18.62
N TYR A 371 -23.65 -5.82 19.38
CA TYR A 371 -22.24 -5.83 18.99
C TYR A 371 -21.70 -7.25 19.08
N ARG A 372 -21.15 -7.77 17.98
CA ARG A 372 -20.60 -9.14 17.91
C ARG A 372 -19.07 -9.17 17.92
N SER A 373 -18.41 -8.07 17.62
CA SER A 373 -16.95 -7.93 17.65
C SER A 373 -16.52 -6.53 18.09
N THR A 374 -15.27 -6.38 18.56
CA THR A 374 -14.71 -5.05 18.90
C THR A 374 -14.70 -4.11 17.68
N GLY A 375 -14.54 -4.67 16.47
CA GLY A 375 -14.45 -3.91 15.23
C GLY A 375 -15.74 -3.19 14.82
N GLU A 376 -16.87 -3.49 15.47
CA GLU A 376 -18.16 -2.82 15.25
C GLU A 376 -18.32 -1.56 16.12
N LEU A 377 -17.40 -1.32 17.06
CA LEU A 377 -17.43 -0.15 17.93
C LEU A 377 -16.67 1.03 17.33
N GLY A 378 -17.31 2.20 17.40
CA GLY A 378 -16.67 3.48 17.10
C GLY A 378 -15.58 3.86 18.12
N PRO A 379 -14.60 4.70 17.71
CA PRO A 379 -13.50 5.12 18.60
C PRO A 379 -13.96 5.78 19.91
N ASP A 380 -15.06 6.54 19.85
CA ASP A 380 -15.69 7.22 20.98
C ASP A 380 -16.24 6.23 22.02
N LYS A 381 -16.89 5.15 21.56
CA LYS A 381 -17.37 4.08 22.44
C LYS A 381 -16.21 3.30 23.06
N LEU A 382 -15.18 2.97 22.27
CA LEU A 382 -13.99 2.28 22.78
C LEU A 382 -13.28 3.08 23.87
N ALA A 383 -13.07 4.38 23.68
CA ALA A 383 -12.42 5.23 24.69
C ALA A 383 -13.13 5.20 26.06
N LEU A 384 -14.45 5.08 26.07
CA LEU A 384 -15.25 5.01 27.30
C LEU A 384 -15.14 3.66 28.04
N LEU A 385 -14.70 2.60 27.37
CA LEU A 385 -14.50 1.28 27.97
C LEU A 385 -13.09 1.08 28.54
N LEU A 386 -12.15 1.98 28.23
CA LEU A 386 -10.76 1.91 28.69
C LEU A 386 -10.61 1.72 30.22
N PRO A 387 -11.40 2.40 31.09
CA PRO A 387 -11.31 2.21 32.54
C PRO A 387 -11.77 0.83 33.05
N GLU A 388 -12.45 0.05 32.22
CA GLU A 388 -12.99 -1.27 32.58
C GLU A 388 -11.94 -2.40 32.42
N ALA A 389 -10.70 -2.06 32.07
CA ALA A 389 -9.62 -3.03 31.93
C ALA A 389 -9.37 -3.79 33.25
N ARG A 390 -9.45 -5.12 33.19
CA ARG A 390 -9.26 -5.99 34.34
C ARG A 390 -8.02 -6.85 34.17
N LEU A 391 -7.11 -6.80 35.14
CA LEU A 391 -5.94 -7.69 35.18
C LEU A 391 -6.36 -9.16 35.29
N LEU A 392 -5.78 -10.01 34.47
CA LEU A 392 -5.93 -11.47 34.57
C LEU A 392 -5.14 -11.99 35.77
N THR A 393 -5.75 -12.89 36.52
CA THR A 393 -5.04 -13.67 37.52
C THR A 393 -4.12 -14.70 36.84
N PRO A 394 -3.04 -15.16 37.50
CA PRO A 394 -2.19 -16.22 36.96
C PRO A 394 -2.96 -17.49 36.58
N ARG A 395 -4.00 -17.82 37.35
CA ARG A 395 -4.87 -18.98 37.08
C ARG A 395 -5.73 -18.79 35.83
N GLU A 396 -6.31 -17.61 35.61
CA GLU A 396 -7.08 -17.31 34.39
C GLU A 396 -6.18 -17.33 33.16
N ARG A 397 -4.98 -16.76 33.27
CA ARG A 397 -4.00 -16.77 32.20
C ARG A 397 -3.60 -18.20 31.81
N GLU A 398 -3.27 -19.04 32.79
CA GLU A 398 -2.91 -20.44 32.53
C GLU A 398 -4.08 -21.20 31.89
N ALA A 399 -5.31 -20.98 32.37
CA ALA A 399 -6.50 -21.59 31.78
C ALA A 399 -6.68 -21.18 30.30
N TYR A 400 -6.45 -19.92 29.95
CA TYR A 400 -6.48 -19.48 28.55
C TYR A 400 -5.35 -20.08 27.72
N ALA A 401 -4.15 -20.24 28.29
CA ALA A 401 -3.03 -20.89 27.61
C ALA A 401 -3.28 -22.39 27.37
N ASP A 402 -3.87 -23.09 28.36
CA ASP A 402 -4.35 -24.47 28.22
C ASP A 402 -5.39 -24.59 27.12
N GLU A 403 -6.37 -23.68 27.07
CA GLU A 403 -7.40 -23.65 26.02
C GLU A 403 -6.78 -23.45 24.63
N TRP A 404 -5.79 -22.57 24.47
CA TRP A 404 -5.05 -22.44 23.21
C TRP A 404 -4.38 -23.75 22.80
N ARG A 405 -3.64 -24.39 23.73
CA ARG A 405 -2.95 -25.66 23.46
C ARG A 405 -3.94 -26.76 23.06
N GLN A 406 -5.12 -26.81 23.69
CA GLN A 406 -6.17 -27.74 23.33
C GLN A 406 -6.71 -27.48 21.91
N LEU A 407 -7.03 -26.23 21.57
CA LEU A 407 -7.55 -25.87 20.24
C LEU A 407 -6.57 -26.16 19.09
N VAL A 408 -5.27 -26.06 19.35
CA VAL A 408 -4.22 -26.48 18.42
C VAL A 408 -4.20 -28.01 18.31
N ALA A 409 -4.24 -28.72 19.44
CA ALA A 409 -4.23 -30.18 19.48
C ALA A 409 -5.47 -30.82 18.83
N ASP A 410 -6.63 -30.16 18.90
CA ASP A 410 -7.88 -30.60 18.26
C ASP A 410 -7.73 -30.74 16.73
N GLY A 411 -6.82 -29.97 16.11
CA GLY A 411 -6.57 -30.03 14.67
C GLY A 411 -7.74 -29.59 13.79
N GLY A 412 -8.79 -28.99 14.36
CA GLY A 412 -9.96 -28.53 13.63
C GLY A 412 -9.67 -27.40 12.63
N ILE A 413 -10.62 -27.13 11.74
CA ILE A 413 -10.57 -26.03 10.76
C ILE A 413 -11.61 -24.94 11.01
N LEU A 414 -12.49 -25.14 11.98
CA LEU A 414 -13.54 -24.19 12.36
C LEU A 414 -13.71 -24.19 13.87
N ARG A 415 -13.89 -23.00 14.44
CA ARG A 415 -14.21 -22.80 15.85
C ARG A 415 -15.43 -21.88 15.98
N VAL A 416 -16.26 -22.18 16.97
CA VAL A 416 -17.44 -21.41 17.33
C VAL A 416 -17.44 -21.13 18.82
N MET A 417 -18.25 -20.16 19.26
CA MET A 417 -18.40 -19.86 20.68
C MET A 417 -19.55 -20.66 21.27
N ASP A 418 -19.26 -21.48 22.29
CA ASP A 418 -20.27 -22.14 23.12
C ASP A 418 -20.08 -21.75 24.58
N LYS A 419 -21.13 -21.20 25.19
CA LYS A 419 -21.15 -20.80 26.62
C LYS A 419 -19.92 -19.97 27.04
N GLY A 420 -19.49 -19.05 26.17
CA GLY A 420 -18.36 -18.15 26.42
C GLY A 420 -16.97 -18.78 26.20
N ARG A 421 -16.89 -19.98 25.61
CA ARG A 421 -15.62 -20.64 25.28
C ARG A 421 -15.55 -21.00 23.80
N PRO A 422 -14.40 -20.84 23.15
CA PRO A 422 -14.19 -21.33 21.79
C PRO A 422 -14.12 -22.86 21.78
N LEU A 423 -14.80 -23.49 20.82
CA LEU A 423 -14.82 -24.93 20.62
C LEU A 423 -14.55 -25.26 19.15
N SER A 424 -13.68 -26.25 18.91
CA SER A 424 -13.48 -26.84 17.59
C SER A 424 -14.73 -27.62 17.15
N VAL A 425 -15.25 -27.30 15.97
CA VAL A 425 -16.41 -27.98 15.37
C VAL A 425 -16.07 -28.48 13.97
N ASP A 426 -16.95 -29.31 13.42
CA ASP A 426 -16.81 -29.77 12.05
C ASP A 426 -16.87 -28.59 11.06
N GLY A 427 -16.11 -28.67 9.97
CA GLY A 427 -16.08 -27.61 8.96
C GLY A 427 -17.45 -27.34 8.32
N SER A 428 -18.33 -28.34 8.31
CA SER A 428 -19.69 -28.27 7.79
C SER A 428 -20.71 -27.64 8.75
N TYR A 429 -20.28 -27.10 9.90
CA TYR A 429 -21.18 -26.54 10.93
C TYR A 429 -22.24 -25.57 10.38
N PHE A 430 -21.87 -24.70 9.43
CA PHE A 430 -22.76 -23.71 8.81
C PHE A 430 -23.48 -24.22 7.54
N ASP A 431 -23.28 -25.47 7.13
CA ASP A 431 -23.86 -25.98 5.88
C ASP A 431 -25.40 -26.01 5.96
N ALA A 432 -25.98 -26.33 7.11
CA ALA A 432 -27.42 -26.31 7.31
C ALA A 432 -28.01 -24.89 7.11
N ASP A 433 -27.37 -23.88 7.71
CA ASP A 433 -27.76 -22.48 7.58
C ASP A 433 -27.63 -21.99 6.12
N ILE A 434 -26.57 -22.42 5.42
CA ILE A 434 -26.38 -22.14 3.99
C ILE A 434 -27.50 -22.75 3.15
N MET A 435 -27.82 -24.03 3.38
CA MET A 435 -28.88 -24.72 2.63
C MET A 435 -30.26 -24.10 2.90
N GLU A 436 -30.54 -23.70 4.13
CA GLU A 436 -31.76 -22.97 4.49
C GLU A 436 -31.81 -21.60 3.79
N ALA A 437 -30.72 -20.83 3.81
CA ALA A 437 -30.65 -19.54 3.14
C ALA A 437 -30.85 -19.67 1.62
N VAL A 438 -30.27 -20.69 0.99
CA VAL A 438 -30.52 -21.01 -0.43
C VAL A 438 -31.99 -21.33 -0.63
N SER A 439 -32.55 -22.29 0.11
CA SER A 439 -33.96 -22.69 -0.03
C SER A 439 -34.93 -21.51 0.08
N ASN A 440 -34.73 -20.66 1.09
CA ASN A 440 -35.56 -19.49 1.34
C ASN A 440 -35.46 -18.45 0.20
N LEU A 441 -34.26 -18.23 -0.35
CA LEU A 441 -34.03 -17.21 -1.37
C LEU A 441 -34.37 -17.69 -2.79
N THR A 442 -34.21 -18.98 -3.09
CA THR A 442 -34.55 -19.56 -4.39
C THR A 442 -36.07 -19.79 -4.53
N GLY A 443 -36.76 -20.03 -3.41
CA GLY A 443 -38.20 -20.32 -3.41
C GLY A 443 -38.55 -21.63 -4.12
N ALA A 444 -39.85 -21.92 -4.23
CA ALA A 444 -40.37 -23.18 -4.78
C ALA A 444 -40.06 -23.40 -6.28
N GLU A 445 -39.78 -22.32 -7.02
CA GLU A 445 -39.49 -22.37 -8.47
C GLU A 445 -38.01 -22.70 -8.78
N GLY A 446 -37.14 -22.83 -7.77
CA GLY A 446 -35.75 -23.26 -7.96
C GLY A 446 -34.86 -22.28 -8.73
N ARG A 447 -35.15 -20.97 -8.67
CA ARG A 447 -34.33 -19.96 -9.36
C ARG A 447 -32.91 -19.89 -8.79
N LEU A 448 -31.92 -19.55 -9.61
CA LEU A 448 -30.55 -19.30 -9.13
C LEU A 448 -30.42 -17.89 -8.51
N VAL A 449 -29.77 -17.80 -7.35
CA VAL A 449 -29.56 -16.54 -6.60
C VAL A 449 -28.07 -16.24 -6.49
N LYS A 450 -27.68 -14.97 -6.59
CA LYS A 450 -26.28 -14.54 -6.46
C LYS A 450 -25.66 -15.03 -5.15
N CYS A 451 -24.48 -15.64 -5.21
CA CYS A 451 -23.82 -16.19 -4.02
C CYS A 451 -23.59 -15.13 -2.94
N ALA A 452 -23.20 -13.91 -3.33
CA ALA A 452 -23.06 -12.80 -2.38
C ALA A 452 -24.33 -12.52 -1.56
N ARG A 453 -25.53 -12.74 -2.13
CA ARG A 453 -26.80 -12.60 -1.40
C ARG A 453 -27.05 -13.75 -0.43
N ILE A 454 -26.67 -14.98 -0.79
CA ILE A 454 -26.72 -16.14 0.11
C ILE A 454 -25.78 -15.92 1.30
N VAL A 455 -24.53 -15.55 1.03
CA VAL A 455 -23.52 -15.27 2.07
C VAL A 455 -24.02 -14.18 3.03
N GLY A 456 -24.55 -13.08 2.50
CA GLY A 456 -25.10 -12.00 3.34
C GLY A 456 -26.31 -12.43 4.18
N GLU A 457 -27.15 -13.32 3.67
CA GLU A 457 -28.29 -13.87 4.43
C GLU A 457 -27.81 -14.73 5.60
N VAL A 458 -26.85 -15.63 5.36
CA VAL A 458 -26.26 -16.50 6.40
C VAL A 458 -25.56 -15.66 7.48
N ILE A 459 -24.77 -14.65 7.10
CA ILE A 459 -24.11 -13.76 8.06
C ILE A 459 -25.15 -12.95 8.86
N GLY A 460 -26.22 -12.51 8.21
CA GLY A 460 -27.29 -11.74 8.84
C GLY A 460 -28.10 -12.54 9.86
N SER A 461 -28.37 -13.81 9.58
CA SER A 461 -29.14 -14.71 10.46
C SER A 461 -28.28 -15.46 11.47
N ALA A 462 -26.96 -15.52 11.27
CA ALA A 462 -26.07 -16.23 12.19
C ALA A 462 -26.10 -15.65 13.61
N ASN A 463 -26.21 -16.54 14.59
CA ASN A 463 -26.18 -16.21 16.01
C ASN A 463 -24.80 -15.78 16.52
N GLN A 464 -23.77 -15.94 15.71
CA GLN A 464 -22.39 -15.62 16.03
C GLN A 464 -21.67 -15.09 14.79
N TYR A 465 -20.59 -14.34 15.01
CA TYR A 465 -19.79 -13.78 13.93
C TYR A 465 -19.17 -14.90 13.07
N VAL A 466 -19.28 -14.76 11.75
CA VAL A 466 -18.58 -15.60 10.75
C VAL A 466 -18.23 -14.74 9.54
N GLY A 467 -17.04 -14.97 8.96
CA GLY A 467 -16.56 -14.24 7.79
C GLY A 467 -17.21 -14.70 6.47
N ASP A 468 -17.35 -13.77 5.53
CA ASP A 468 -17.87 -14.02 4.19
C ASP A 468 -17.03 -15.01 3.38
N SER A 469 -15.70 -14.92 3.46
CA SER A 469 -14.80 -15.84 2.76
C SER A 469 -14.99 -17.30 3.20
N TYR A 470 -15.28 -17.56 4.48
CA TYR A 470 -15.51 -18.93 4.96
C TYR A 470 -16.87 -19.48 4.51
N ILE A 471 -17.92 -18.67 4.57
CA ILE A 471 -19.25 -19.07 4.07
C ILE A 471 -19.19 -19.31 2.56
N GLU A 472 -18.54 -18.44 1.79
CA GLU A 472 -18.33 -18.65 0.36
C GLU A 472 -17.54 -19.95 0.08
N TYR A 473 -16.49 -20.22 0.86
CA TYR A 473 -15.76 -21.49 0.79
C TYR A 473 -16.70 -22.68 0.98
N ARG A 474 -17.55 -22.67 2.01
CA ARG A 474 -18.54 -23.74 2.24
C ARG A 474 -19.55 -23.87 1.12
N VAL A 475 -20.04 -22.76 0.55
CA VAL A 475 -20.91 -22.79 -0.65
C VAL A 475 -20.20 -23.50 -1.81
N ARG A 476 -18.92 -23.22 -2.06
CA ARG A 476 -18.14 -23.93 -3.10
C ARG A 476 -17.96 -25.42 -2.80
N GLU A 477 -17.78 -25.80 -1.54
CA GLU A 477 -17.71 -27.22 -1.16
C GLU A 477 -19.05 -27.93 -1.36
N LEU A 478 -20.17 -27.30 -1.00
CA LEU A 478 -21.52 -27.84 -1.25
C LEU A 478 -21.82 -28.01 -2.76
N ILE A 479 -21.29 -27.12 -3.61
CA ILE A 479 -21.33 -27.29 -5.07
C ILE A 479 -20.53 -28.53 -5.50
N LYS A 480 -19.31 -28.72 -4.97
CA LYS A 480 -18.48 -29.90 -5.29
C LYS A 480 -19.11 -31.22 -4.83
N GLU A 481 -19.82 -31.18 -3.71
CA GLU A 481 -20.58 -32.31 -3.17
C GLU A 481 -21.87 -32.59 -3.96
N GLY A 482 -22.24 -31.74 -4.92
CA GLY A 482 -23.46 -31.88 -5.72
C GLY A 482 -24.74 -31.44 -5.01
N LYS A 483 -24.65 -30.89 -3.80
CA LYS A 483 -25.81 -30.39 -3.03
C LYS A 483 -26.36 -29.07 -3.56
N LEU A 484 -25.51 -28.30 -4.23
CA LEU A 484 -25.88 -27.04 -4.88
C LEU A 484 -25.49 -27.06 -6.36
N VAL A 485 -26.34 -26.49 -7.21
CA VAL A 485 -26.04 -26.18 -8.61
C VAL A 485 -25.62 -24.72 -8.77
N TYR A 486 -24.83 -24.41 -9.78
CA TYR A 486 -24.38 -23.04 -10.02
C TYR A 486 -24.30 -22.66 -11.50
N THR A 487 -24.31 -21.34 -11.75
CA THR A 487 -23.97 -20.75 -13.04
C THR A 487 -23.02 -19.56 -12.85
N GLY A 488 -22.21 -19.25 -13.86
CA GLY A 488 -21.21 -18.19 -13.82
C GLY A 488 -19.82 -18.68 -13.41
N SER A 489 -19.00 -17.77 -12.88
CA SER A 489 -17.60 -18.05 -12.52
C SER A 489 -17.42 -18.11 -11.00
N LEU A 490 -16.73 -19.16 -10.51
CA LEU A 490 -16.40 -19.34 -9.09
C LEU A 490 -15.22 -18.46 -8.63
N ASN A 491 -14.75 -17.52 -9.46
CA ASN A 491 -13.59 -16.67 -9.17
C ASN A 491 -13.83 -15.65 -8.04
N ALA A 492 -15.10 -15.33 -7.73
CA ALA A 492 -15.54 -14.55 -6.57
C ALA A 492 -17.07 -14.64 -6.41
N MET A 493 -17.60 -14.48 -5.19
CA MET A 493 -19.03 -14.62 -4.85
C MET A 493 -19.98 -13.71 -5.64
N ARG A 494 -19.47 -12.63 -6.23
CA ARG A 494 -20.21 -11.70 -7.10
C ARG A 494 -20.46 -12.26 -8.52
N TYR A 495 -19.67 -13.25 -8.95
CA TYR A 495 -19.66 -13.73 -10.34
C TYR A 495 -20.44 -15.00 -10.59
N TYR A 496 -20.98 -15.64 -9.56
CA TYR A 496 -21.83 -16.83 -9.72
C TYR A 496 -23.12 -16.74 -8.92
N SER A 497 -24.09 -17.52 -9.37
CA SER A 497 -25.38 -17.72 -8.71
C SER A 497 -25.54 -19.20 -8.40
N VAL A 498 -26.23 -19.52 -7.30
CA VAL A 498 -26.42 -20.88 -6.79
C VAL A 498 -27.91 -21.20 -6.59
N GLY A 499 -28.24 -22.48 -6.60
CA GLY A 499 -29.56 -23.02 -6.22
C GLY A 499 -29.45 -24.44 -5.71
N LEU A 500 -30.57 -25.01 -5.26
CA LEU A 500 -30.62 -26.38 -4.74
C LEU A 500 -30.31 -27.39 -5.86
N GLY A 501 -29.45 -28.37 -5.55
CA GLY A 501 -29.26 -29.56 -6.40
C GLY A 501 -30.47 -30.48 -6.38
N GLU A 502 -30.55 -31.39 -7.36
CA GLU A 502 -31.57 -32.45 -7.41
C GLU A 502 -31.45 -33.47 -6.28
#